data_AF-M8BBU9-F1
#
_entry.id   AF-M8BBU9-F1
#
_cell.length_a   1.000
_cell.length_b   1.000
_cell.length_c   1.000
_cell.angle_alpha   90.00
_cell.angle_beta   90.00
_cell.angle_gamma   90.00
#
_symmetry.space_group_name_H-M   'P 1'
#
loop_
_entity.id
_entity.type
_entity.pdbx_description
1 polymer ?
#
loop_
_entity_poly.entity_id
_entity_poly.type
_entity_poly.pdbx_seq_one_letter_code
_entity_poly.pdbx_strand_id
1 'polypeptide(L)'
;MFDPAWCHLQLVYELLLKFIGSNSLDAKIGKKYFDHSFIVRLLNLLDSEDPRERDSLKTILHRIYGKFMVHRPFIRKAVSNIFYHFVFETQRHNGIAELLEVFGSVISGFALPLKEEHKIFLWRVLIPLHKPKSVGVYLQQLTYCVTQFLEKDPKLAGSIIIGLLRYWPVTNSQKEVMFLSEIEEILEATSMVEFQKCMVPLFRRIAHCINSSHFQVAERALFMWNNDHIISLVAQNRQVIMPIIVPALEQNGQNHWNHAVLNLTANVMKMFSEMDEELFSACLTKCKEDEENQASMEEKRRLKWAKLESAAALQPVTGHTAVLMSATQSKGINRAERSTTTNRCAELASHVFSGRGDLRLPRSSARHSTVVLLLLGSVAGWPRLAFQARRASASEGAAVAGVVATSKRSKCIKPSSRASRLGLAIAITKFLSSLLGASEKEKEPPVPASVMCHILVLVAALSKLGLTVCFFWSLMIVVTLRTGKVQGTIGAMLTGMSISSVLSMYMVYIGIGYVLATN
;
A
#
# COMPACT_ATOMS: atom_id res chain seq x y z
N MET A 1 -35.84 8.70 1.78
CA MET A 1 -37.29 9.02 1.83
C MET A 1 -37.45 10.26 2.69
N PHE A 2 -38.48 11.10 2.47
CA PHE A 2 -38.82 12.18 3.41
C PHE A 2 -39.80 11.66 4.46
N ASP A 3 -39.60 12.02 5.73
CA ASP A 3 -40.51 11.61 6.80
C ASP A 3 -41.83 12.41 6.74
N PRO A 4 -43.01 11.75 6.76
CA PRO A 4 -44.32 12.40 6.69
C PRO A 4 -44.73 13.09 8.01
N ALA A 5 -44.17 12.69 9.14
CA ALA A 5 -44.38 13.31 10.45
C ALA A 5 -43.39 14.46 10.73
N TRP A 6 -42.53 14.82 9.76
CA TRP A 6 -41.48 15.84 9.91
C TRP A 6 -41.95 17.15 10.58
N CYS A 7 -43.15 17.64 10.27
CA CYS A 7 -43.69 18.86 10.88
C CYS A 7 -43.78 18.81 12.41
N HIS A 8 -43.95 17.61 12.99
CA HIS A 8 -43.91 17.38 14.43
C HIS A 8 -42.48 17.11 14.93
N LEU A 9 -41.71 16.28 14.20
CA LEU A 9 -40.33 15.94 14.55
C LEU A 9 -39.42 17.17 14.59
N GLN A 10 -39.57 18.10 13.64
CA GLN A 10 -38.84 19.37 13.59
C GLN A 10 -39.03 20.17 14.89
N LEU A 11 -40.27 20.29 15.38
CA LEU A 11 -40.55 21.02 16.63
C LEU A 11 -39.89 20.35 17.85
N VAL A 12 -39.84 19.01 17.88
CA VAL A 12 -39.14 18.25 18.93
C VAL A 12 -37.62 18.47 18.85
N TYR A 13 -37.03 18.41 17.65
CA TYR A 13 -35.61 18.64 17.46
C TYR A 13 -35.20 20.09 17.74
N GLU A 14 -35.99 21.07 17.31
CA GLU A 14 -35.78 22.49 17.65
C GLU A 14 -35.88 22.74 19.16
N LEU A 15 -36.89 22.17 19.83
CA LEU A 15 -37.06 22.29 21.28
C LEU A 15 -35.87 21.69 22.02
N LEU A 16 -35.43 20.49 21.62
CA LEU A 16 -34.28 19.81 22.21
C LEU A 16 -32.98 20.60 21.98
N LEU A 17 -32.78 21.15 20.78
CA LEU A 17 -31.62 21.98 20.44
C LEU A 17 -31.61 23.29 21.26
N LYS A 18 -32.76 23.97 21.37
CA LYS A 18 -32.93 25.19 22.18
C LYS A 18 -32.70 24.90 23.68
N PHE A 19 -33.20 23.76 24.19
CA PHE A 19 -32.99 23.30 25.57
C PHE A 19 -31.51 23.01 25.87
N ILE A 20 -30.83 22.24 25.03
CA ILE A 20 -29.40 21.93 25.20
C ILE A 20 -28.56 23.20 25.07
N GLY A 21 -28.91 24.10 24.14
CA GLY A 21 -28.25 25.40 23.95
C GLY A 21 -28.42 26.38 25.11
N SER A 22 -29.51 26.29 25.89
CA SER A 22 -29.82 27.23 26.97
C SER A 22 -28.76 27.26 28.08
N ASN A 23 -28.30 28.46 28.43
CA ASN A 23 -27.34 28.68 29.52
C ASN A 23 -27.88 28.25 30.90
N SER A 24 -29.20 28.20 31.08
CA SER A 24 -29.86 27.80 32.34
C SER A 24 -29.77 26.29 32.64
N LEU A 25 -29.38 25.46 31.66
CA LEU A 25 -29.24 24.02 31.85
C LEU A 25 -27.88 23.67 32.49
N ASP A 26 -27.88 23.40 33.80
CA ASP A 26 -26.72 22.90 34.53
C ASP A 26 -26.25 21.54 33.99
N ALA A 27 -25.02 21.51 33.49
CA ALA A 27 -24.38 20.31 32.97
C ALA A 27 -24.20 19.21 34.04
N LYS A 28 -24.13 19.55 35.33
CA LYS A 28 -24.02 18.56 36.44
C LYS A 28 -25.32 17.77 36.63
N ILE A 29 -26.46 18.37 36.31
CA ILE A 29 -27.78 17.73 36.34
C ILE A 29 -28.05 17.05 35.00
N GLY A 30 -27.88 17.76 33.88
CA GLY A 30 -28.18 17.26 32.53
C GLY A 30 -27.46 15.96 32.17
N LYS A 31 -26.20 15.77 32.61
CA LYS A 31 -25.42 14.52 32.40
C LYS A 31 -26.04 13.25 33.01
N LYS A 32 -27.05 13.37 33.87
CA LYS A 32 -27.81 12.22 34.42
C LYS A 32 -28.88 11.71 33.44
N TYR A 33 -29.35 12.58 32.54
CA TYR A 33 -30.44 12.30 31.59
C TYR A 33 -29.92 12.12 30.16
N PHE A 34 -28.87 12.86 29.77
CA PHE A 34 -28.12 12.64 28.52
C PHE A 34 -27.11 11.49 28.67
N ASP A 35 -27.61 10.32 29.10
CA ASP A 35 -26.80 9.16 29.42
C ASP A 35 -26.25 8.44 28.16
N HIS A 36 -25.48 7.37 28.36
CA HIS A 36 -24.93 6.59 27.26
C HIS A 36 -26.02 5.88 26.42
N SER A 37 -27.16 5.50 27.01
CA SER A 37 -28.32 4.94 26.29
C SER A 37 -29.02 5.99 25.41
N PHE A 38 -29.17 7.23 25.89
CA PHE A 38 -29.64 8.34 25.07
C PHE A 38 -28.69 8.61 23.90
N ILE A 39 -27.38 8.69 24.16
CA ILE A 39 -26.37 8.98 23.13
C ILE A 39 -26.32 7.90 22.05
N VAL A 40 -26.40 6.61 22.39
CA VAL A 40 -26.44 5.53 21.39
C VAL A 40 -27.71 5.62 20.54
N ARG A 41 -28.87 5.88 21.13
CA ARG A 41 -30.12 6.05 20.36
C ARG A 41 -30.07 7.27 19.44
N LEU A 42 -29.53 8.39 19.90
CA LEU A 42 -29.31 9.59 19.08
C LEU A 42 -28.37 9.30 17.90
N LEU A 43 -27.29 8.55 18.11
CA LEU A 43 -26.35 8.17 17.05
C LEU A 43 -26.98 7.21 16.04
N ASN A 44 -27.83 6.27 16.47
CA ASN A 44 -28.52 5.35 15.56
C ASN A 44 -29.51 6.08 14.63
N LEU A 45 -30.11 7.19 15.07
CA LEU A 45 -31.00 8.00 14.23
C LEU A 45 -30.26 8.73 13.09
N LEU A 46 -28.92 8.84 13.14
CA LEU A 46 -28.15 9.40 12.02
C LEU A 46 -28.11 8.47 10.80
N ASP A 47 -28.61 7.22 10.87
CA ASP A 47 -28.85 6.39 9.69
C ASP A 47 -30.22 6.69 9.01
N SER A 48 -30.98 7.69 9.48
CA SER A 48 -32.22 8.13 8.85
C SER A 48 -32.01 8.53 7.38
N GLU A 49 -32.96 8.18 6.51
CA GLU A 49 -32.90 8.58 5.10
C GLU A 49 -33.17 10.08 4.90
N ASP A 50 -33.83 10.76 5.85
CA ASP A 50 -34.21 12.17 5.70
C ASP A 50 -33.03 13.11 6.03
N PRO A 51 -32.53 13.92 5.07
CA PRO A 51 -31.40 14.82 5.32
C PRO A 51 -31.72 15.91 6.36
N ARG A 52 -33.00 16.29 6.52
CA ARG A 52 -33.43 17.33 7.47
C ARG A 52 -33.27 16.85 8.92
N GLU A 53 -33.58 15.57 9.14
CA GLU A 53 -33.38 14.90 10.41
C GLU A 53 -31.89 14.77 10.72
N ARG A 54 -31.08 14.32 9.76
CA ARG A 54 -29.64 14.16 9.97
C ARG A 54 -28.93 15.48 10.27
N ASP A 55 -29.28 16.59 9.62
CA ASP A 55 -28.72 17.92 9.92
C ASP A 55 -29.11 18.44 11.33
N SER A 56 -30.35 18.16 11.75
CA SER A 56 -30.84 18.45 13.10
C SER A 56 -30.07 17.63 14.15
N LEU A 57 -29.94 16.33 13.94
CA LEU A 57 -29.20 15.40 14.80
C LEU A 57 -27.71 15.73 14.87
N LYS A 58 -27.08 16.08 13.75
CA LYS A 58 -25.70 16.58 13.65
C LYS A 58 -25.48 17.75 14.60
N THR A 59 -26.36 18.75 14.52
CA THR A 59 -26.28 19.97 15.33
C THR A 59 -26.49 19.68 16.82
N ILE A 60 -27.45 18.81 17.16
CA ILE A 60 -27.70 18.36 18.53
C ILE A 60 -26.51 17.57 19.10
N LEU A 61 -25.94 16.63 18.34
CA LEU A 61 -24.77 15.83 18.71
C LEU A 61 -23.55 16.73 19.00
N HIS A 62 -23.29 17.72 18.14
CA HIS A 62 -22.22 18.69 18.37
C HIS A 62 -22.44 19.48 19.67
N ARG A 63 -23.65 20.00 19.92
CA ARG A 63 -23.96 20.72 21.17
C ARG A 63 -23.80 19.83 22.41
N ILE A 64 -24.20 18.55 22.34
CA ILE A 64 -24.01 17.57 23.42
C ILE A 64 -22.52 17.33 23.68
N TYR A 65 -21.72 17.07 22.63
CA TYR A 65 -20.28 16.86 22.74
C TYR A 65 -19.57 18.08 23.33
N GLY A 66 -19.96 19.28 22.90
CA GLY A 66 -19.48 20.55 23.44
C GLY A 66 -19.77 20.68 24.94
N LYS A 67 -21.05 20.62 25.33
CA LYS A 67 -21.52 20.94 26.69
C LYS A 67 -21.21 19.85 27.73
N PHE A 68 -21.38 18.57 27.39
CA PHE A 68 -21.24 17.46 28.33
C PHE A 68 -19.87 16.77 28.19
N MET A 69 -18.82 17.45 28.64
CA MET A 69 -17.42 17.00 28.50
C MET A 69 -17.17 15.56 28.95
N VAL A 70 -17.91 15.07 29.96
CA VAL A 70 -17.83 13.71 30.50
C VAL A 70 -18.14 12.61 29.46
N HIS A 71 -19.03 12.86 28.50
CA HIS A 71 -19.40 11.86 27.48
C HIS A 71 -18.50 11.91 26.23
N ARG A 72 -17.58 12.88 26.11
CA ARG A 72 -16.69 13.00 24.94
C ARG A 72 -15.91 11.71 24.60
N PRO A 73 -15.32 10.96 25.57
CA PRO A 73 -14.65 9.69 25.26
C PRO A 73 -15.62 8.60 24.78
N PHE A 74 -16.84 8.57 25.33
CA PHE A 74 -17.88 7.64 24.92
C PHE A 74 -18.37 7.92 23.50
N ILE A 75 -18.64 9.19 23.18
CA ILE A 75 -19.05 9.62 21.83
C ILE A 75 -17.95 9.29 20.80
N ARG A 76 -16.67 9.58 21.10
CA ARG A 76 -15.54 9.19 20.22
C ARG A 76 -15.51 7.68 19.98
N LYS A 77 -15.68 6.86 21.02
CA LYS A 77 -15.72 5.39 20.89
C LYS A 77 -16.93 4.91 20.09
N ALA A 78 -18.13 5.43 20.37
CA ALA A 78 -19.36 5.02 19.68
C ALA A 78 -19.31 5.35 18.18
N VAL A 79 -18.88 6.56 17.81
CA VAL A 79 -18.74 6.95 16.40
C VAL A 79 -17.60 6.20 15.70
N SER A 80 -16.48 5.90 16.40
CA SER A 80 -15.43 5.02 15.87
C SER A 80 -15.96 3.62 15.54
N ASN A 81 -16.85 3.07 16.38
CA ASN A 81 -17.48 1.78 16.12
C ASN A 81 -18.42 1.83 14.90
N ILE A 82 -19.22 2.89 14.76
CA ILE A 82 -20.10 3.08 13.58
C ILE A 82 -19.28 3.13 12.29
N PHE A 83 -18.21 3.94 12.27
CA PHE A 83 -17.30 4.01 11.12
C PHE A 83 -16.60 2.68 10.84
N TYR A 84 -16.22 1.90 11.88
CA TYR A 84 -15.64 0.56 11.69
C TYR A 84 -16.64 -0.40 11.05
N HIS A 85 -17.86 -0.47 11.58
CA HIS A 85 -18.95 -1.31 11.07
C HIS A 85 -19.28 -0.97 9.60
N PHE A 86 -19.34 0.32 9.26
CA PHE A 86 -19.50 0.79 7.89
C PHE A 86 -18.35 0.37 6.94
N VAL A 87 -17.09 0.51 7.36
CA VAL A 87 -15.91 0.22 6.52
C VAL A 87 -15.62 -1.28 6.33
N PHE A 88 -15.99 -2.11 7.30
CA PHE A 88 -15.64 -3.54 7.33
C PHE A 88 -16.82 -4.51 7.16
N GLU A 89 -18.05 -4.10 7.51
CA GLU A 89 -19.22 -5.00 7.51
C GLU A 89 -20.31 -4.56 6.52
N THR A 90 -20.94 -3.39 6.72
CA THR A 90 -22.19 -3.06 5.98
C THR A 90 -21.98 -2.34 4.65
N GLN A 91 -20.96 -1.48 4.53
CA GLN A 91 -20.80 -0.51 3.42
C GLN A 91 -22.00 0.43 3.18
N ARG A 92 -22.98 0.46 4.10
CA ARG A 92 -24.18 1.29 4.06
C ARG A 92 -24.38 1.94 5.43
N HIS A 93 -24.43 3.26 5.43
CA HIS A 93 -24.88 4.13 6.51
C HIS A 93 -25.10 5.53 5.91
N ASN A 94 -26.21 6.19 6.20
CA ASN A 94 -26.60 7.46 5.58
C ASN A 94 -25.81 8.65 6.17
N GLY A 95 -25.75 8.76 7.50
CA GLY A 95 -25.16 9.92 8.20
C GLY A 95 -23.64 9.99 8.30
N ILE A 96 -22.90 9.41 7.35
CA ILE A 96 -21.41 9.38 7.43
C ILE A 96 -20.81 10.78 7.23
N ALA A 97 -21.36 11.58 6.31
CA ALA A 97 -20.90 12.95 6.07
C ALA A 97 -21.15 13.85 7.29
N GLU A 98 -22.35 13.76 7.87
CA GLU A 98 -22.78 14.53 9.02
C GLU A 98 -21.98 14.17 10.29
N LEU A 99 -21.65 12.88 10.49
CA LEU A 99 -20.74 12.45 11.55
C LEU A 99 -19.32 13.00 11.37
N LEU A 100 -18.81 13.03 10.12
CA LEU A 100 -17.50 13.61 9.82
C LEU A 100 -17.48 15.12 9.98
N GLU A 101 -18.55 15.84 9.63
CA GLU A 101 -18.65 17.29 9.83
C GLU A 101 -18.54 17.68 11.32
N VAL A 102 -19.23 16.95 12.22
CA VAL A 102 -19.04 17.12 13.67
C VAL A 102 -17.60 16.78 14.07
N PHE A 103 -17.04 15.70 13.54
CA PHE A 103 -15.71 15.25 13.95
C PHE A 103 -14.58 16.17 13.45
N GLY A 104 -14.72 16.85 12.31
CA GLY A 104 -13.79 17.89 11.87
C GLY A 104 -13.68 19.03 12.89
N SER A 105 -14.82 19.54 13.36
CA SER A 105 -14.85 20.54 14.43
C SER A 105 -14.26 20.01 15.76
N VAL A 106 -14.49 18.74 16.09
CA VAL A 106 -13.90 18.08 17.26
C VAL A 106 -12.38 17.93 17.15
N ILE A 107 -11.85 17.61 15.97
CA ILE A 107 -10.40 17.51 15.68
C ILE A 107 -9.75 18.90 15.77
N SER A 108 -10.42 19.93 15.22
CA SER A 108 -10.01 21.33 15.37
C SER A 108 -9.87 21.74 16.85
N GLY A 109 -10.75 21.23 17.70
CA GLY A 109 -10.72 21.42 19.16
C GLY A 109 -9.72 20.54 19.93
N PHE A 110 -8.84 19.77 19.28
CA PHE A 110 -7.83 18.98 19.99
C PHE A 110 -6.68 19.84 20.54
N ALA A 111 -6.40 19.65 21.83
CA ALA A 111 -5.21 20.20 22.48
C ALA A 111 -3.92 19.52 21.98
N LEU A 112 -2.84 20.30 21.95
CA LEU A 112 -1.49 19.84 21.62
C LEU A 112 -0.69 19.50 22.91
N PRO A 113 0.23 18.51 22.86
CA PRO A 113 0.50 17.60 21.76
C PRO A 113 -0.66 16.61 21.52
N LEU A 114 -0.86 16.19 20.26
CA LEU A 114 -1.90 15.23 19.91
C LEU A 114 -1.72 13.91 20.68
N LYS A 115 -2.75 13.54 21.44
CA LYS A 115 -2.81 12.27 22.16
C LYS A 115 -2.80 11.07 21.21
N GLU A 116 -2.27 9.95 21.70
CA GLU A 116 -2.23 8.69 20.94
C GLU A 116 -3.63 8.16 20.62
N GLU A 117 -4.65 8.39 21.46
CA GLU A 117 -6.05 8.07 21.13
C GLU A 117 -6.54 8.76 19.83
N HIS A 118 -6.06 9.96 19.54
CA HIS A 118 -6.41 10.70 18.33
C HIS A 118 -5.61 10.22 17.12
N LYS A 119 -4.33 9.86 17.31
CA LYS A 119 -3.48 9.27 16.25
C LYS A 119 -3.99 7.89 15.83
N ILE A 120 -4.44 7.07 16.80
CA ILE A 120 -5.12 5.80 16.53
C ILE A 120 -6.42 6.01 15.75
N PHE A 121 -7.22 7.03 16.07
CA PHE A 121 -8.44 7.37 15.32
C PHE A 121 -8.15 7.70 13.85
N LEU A 122 -7.13 8.53 13.57
CA LEU A 122 -6.67 8.81 12.20
C LEU A 122 -6.32 7.50 11.45
N TRP A 123 -5.41 6.69 12.00
CA TRP A 123 -4.90 5.50 11.30
C TRP A 123 -5.87 4.31 11.21
N ARG A 124 -6.80 4.17 12.16
CA ARG A 124 -7.73 3.02 12.24
C ARG A 124 -9.13 3.34 11.73
N VAL A 125 -9.50 4.62 11.59
CA VAL A 125 -10.85 5.05 11.22
C VAL A 125 -10.83 5.95 10.00
N LEU A 126 -10.16 7.11 10.04
CA LEU A 126 -10.17 8.07 8.93
C LEU A 126 -9.47 7.52 7.67
N ILE A 127 -8.24 7.00 7.77
CA ILE A 127 -7.57 6.48 6.57
C ILE A 127 -8.34 5.27 5.96
N PRO A 128 -8.87 4.31 6.74
CA PRO A 128 -9.77 3.27 6.21
C PRO A 128 -11.12 3.77 5.65
N LEU A 129 -11.64 4.94 6.04
CA LEU A 129 -12.87 5.52 5.46
C LEU A 129 -12.74 5.91 3.98
N HIS A 130 -11.53 5.91 3.41
CA HIS A 130 -11.31 6.04 1.96
C HIS A 130 -11.50 4.71 1.20
N LYS A 131 -11.65 3.56 1.89
CA LYS A 131 -11.85 2.24 1.26
C LYS A 131 -13.22 2.05 0.56
N PRO A 132 -14.38 2.49 1.11
CA PRO A 132 -15.70 2.24 0.52
C PRO A 132 -15.89 2.78 -0.90
N LYS A 133 -16.89 2.23 -1.61
CA LYS A 133 -17.28 2.71 -2.95
C LYS A 133 -18.02 4.05 -2.90
N SER A 134 -18.76 4.30 -1.83
CA SER A 134 -19.59 5.48 -1.58
C SER A 134 -18.82 6.73 -1.12
N VAL A 135 -17.47 6.70 -1.16
CA VAL A 135 -16.63 7.78 -0.61
C VAL A 135 -16.97 9.18 -1.13
N GLY A 136 -17.38 9.31 -2.40
CA GLY A 136 -17.78 10.58 -2.99
C GLY A 136 -18.97 11.29 -2.34
N VAL A 137 -19.74 10.61 -1.46
CA VAL A 137 -20.84 11.20 -0.69
C VAL A 137 -20.33 12.00 0.53
N TYR A 138 -19.16 11.64 1.06
CA TYR A 138 -18.64 12.18 2.33
C TYR A 138 -17.15 12.60 2.26
N LEU A 139 -16.54 12.56 1.06
CA LEU A 139 -15.12 12.84 0.85
C LEU A 139 -14.73 14.22 1.36
N GLN A 140 -15.49 15.27 1.01
CA GLN A 140 -15.16 16.64 1.43
C GLN A 140 -15.05 16.79 2.96
N GLN A 141 -15.94 16.13 3.71
CA GLN A 141 -15.91 16.12 5.17
C GLN A 141 -14.78 15.23 5.72
N LEU A 142 -14.39 14.18 5.00
CA LEU A 142 -13.24 13.32 5.34
C LEU A 142 -11.90 14.04 5.10
N THR A 143 -11.73 14.66 3.94
CA THR A 143 -10.55 15.47 3.59
C THR A 143 -10.40 16.63 4.57
N TYR A 144 -11.49 17.32 4.93
CA TYR A 144 -11.47 18.33 6.01
C TYR A 144 -11.03 17.75 7.37
N CYS A 145 -11.48 16.54 7.75
CA CYS A 145 -10.97 15.87 8.95
C CYS A 145 -9.46 15.57 8.85
N VAL A 146 -8.96 15.22 7.66
CA VAL A 146 -7.54 14.93 7.40
C VAL A 146 -6.69 16.20 7.45
N THR A 147 -7.10 17.29 6.80
CA THR A 147 -6.38 18.58 6.85
C THR A 147 -6.42 19.20 8.25
N GLN A 148 -7.53 19.09 8.99
CA GLN A 148 -7.57 19.46 10.41
C GLN A 148 -6.62 18.61 11.28
N PHE A 149 -6.28 17.37 10.91
CA PHE A 149 -5.21 16.62 11.60
C PHE A 149 -3.80 17.14 11.24
N LEU A 150 -3.59 17.59 10.00
CA LEU A 150 -2.32 18.15 9.53
C LEU A 150 -2.00 19.50 10.18
N GLU A 151 -3.00 20.39 10.33
CA GLU A 151 -2.87 21.65 11.07
C GLU A 151 -2.39 21.45 12.53
N LYS A 152 -2.69 20.30 13.14
CA LYS A 152 -2.29 19.98 14.53
C LYS A 152 -0.93 19.30 14.64
N ASP A 153 -0.53 18.50 13.66
CA ASP A 153 0.79 17.83 13.62
C ASP A 153 1.22 17.60 12.16
N PRO A 154 1.86 18.59 11.50
CA PRO A 154 2.24 18.50 10.09
C PRO A 154 3.18 17.32 9.77
N LYS A 155 3.84 16.74 10.78
CA LYS A 155 4.69 15.55 10.67
C LYS A 155 3.93 14.28 10.29
N LEU A 156 2.59 14.32 10.28
CA LEU A 156 1.75 13.23 9.82
C LEU A 156 1.64 13.17 8.28
N ALA A 157 1.91 14.27 7.56
CA ALA A 157 1.66 14.41 6.11
C ALA A 157 2.20 13.26 5.24
N GLY A 158 3.52 13.02 5.29
CA GLY A 158 4.14 11.94 4.50
C GLY A 158 3.60 10.55 4.85
N SER A 159 3.17 10.34 6.09
CA SER A 159 2.55 9.08 6.53
C SER A 159 1.10 8.95 6.04
N ILE A 160 0.35 10.07 5.98
CA ILE A 160 -1.05 10.09 5.49
C ILE A 160 -1.06 9.80 3.99
N ILE A 161 -0.18 10.43 3.21
CA ILE A 161 -0.02 10.16 1.77
C ILE A 161 0.29 8.67 1.53
N ILE A 162 1.22 8.08 2.29
CA ILE A 162 1.52 6.62 2.23
C ILE A 162 0.30 5.76 2.63
N GLY A 163 -0.54 6.25 3.54
CA GLY A 163 -1.81 5.63 3.92
C GLY A 163 -2.85 5.64 2.78
N LEU A 164 -3.02 6.76 2.09
CA LEU A 164 -3.92 6.89 0.93
C LEU A 164 -3.44 6.04 -0.26
N LEU A 165 -2.13 6.07 -0.56
CA LEU A 165 -1.51 5.26 -1.61
C LEU A 165 -1.69 3.74 -1.40
N ARG A 166 -1.89 3.28 -0.16
CA ARG A 166 -2.22 1.86 0.15
C ARG A 166 -3.64 1.48 -0.26
N TYR A 167 -4.58 2.43 -0.24
CA TYR A 167 -5.99 2.22 -0.60
C TYR A 167 -6.34 2.72 -2.00
N TRP A 168 -5.33 2.91 -2.86
CA TRP A 168 -5.50 3.49 -4.19
C TRP A 168 -6.53 2.73 -5.04
N PRO A 169 -7.52 3.42 -5.64
CA PRO A 169 -8.52 2.80 -6.51
C PRO A 169 -7.90 2.36 -7.83
N VAL A 170 -8.03 1.07 -8.18
CA VAL A 170 -7.54 0.51 -9.47
C VAL A 170 -8.70 0.19 -10.43
N THR A 171 -9.95 0.30 -9.98
CA THR A 171 -11.16 -0.12 -10.73
C THR A 171 -12.26 0.95 -10.78
N ASN A 172 -11.98 2.18 -10.36
CA ASN A 172 -12.94 3.29 -10.37
C ASN A 172 -12.20 4.61 -10.58
N SER A 173 -12.24 5.11 -11.81
CA SER A 173 -11.53 6.32 -12.24
C SER A 173 -12.11 7.61 -11.64
N GLN A 174 -13.40 7.68 -11.31
CA GLN A 174 -13.96 8.82 -10.57
C GLN A 174 -13.36 8.91 -9.17
N LYS A 175 -13.19 7.76 -8.50
CA LYS A 175 -12.53 7.67 -7.20
C LYS A 175 -11.02 7.95 -7.29
N GLU A 176 -10.39 7.66 -8.44
CA GLU A 176 -8.99 7.99 -8.71
C GLU A 176 -8.79 9.51 -8.86
N VAL A 177 -9.66 10.18 -9.61
CA VAL A 177 -9.74 11.66 -9.69
C VAL A 177 -9.95 12.29 -8.30
N MET A 178 -10.83 11.70 -7.47
CA MET A 178 -11.04 12.11 -6.08
C MET A 178 -9.77 12.01 -5.22
N PHE A 179 -9.05 10.89 -5.30
CA PHE A 179 -7.80 10.67 -4.55
C PHE A 179 -6.68 11.63 -5.01
N LEU A 180 -6.63 11.98 -6.30
CA LEU A 180 -5.68 12.99 -6.81
C LEU A 180 -5.97 14.38 -6.23
N SER A 181 -7.25 14.78 -6.15
CA SER A 181 -7.64 16.06 -5.52
C SER A 181 -7.31 16.13 -4.03
N GLU A 182 -7.62 15.08 -3.27
CA GLU A 182 -7.32 15.02 -1.84
C GLU A 182 -5.80 15.03 -1.57
N ILE A 183 -5.00 14.35 -2.40
CA ILE A 183 -3.54 14.40 -2.28
C ILE A 183 -2.98 15.79 -2.62
N GLU A 184 -3.56 16.53 -3.57
CA GLU A 184 -3.16 17.91 -3.84
C GLU A 184 -3.42 18.83 -2.64
N GLU A 185 -4.61 18.78 -2.02
CA GLU A 185 -4.94 19.54 -0.81
C GLU A 185 -4.01 19.20 0.37
N ILE A 186 -3.62 17.92 0.51
CA ILE A 186 -2.66 17.48 1.52
C ILE A 186 -1.23 17.95 1.20
N LEU A 187 -0.83 18.01 -0.08
CA LEU A 187 0.48 18.49 -0.50
C LEU A 187 0.65 19.99 -0.23
N GLU A 188 -0.40 20.80 -0.39
CA GLU A 188 -0.42 22.21 -0.02
C GLU A 188 0.00 22.43 1.45
N ALA A 189 -0.53 21.61 2.36
CA ALA A 189 -0.16 21.63 3.78
C ALA A 189 1.16 20.89 4.10
N THR A 190 1.86 20.30 3.12
CA THR A 190 3.04 19.45 3.35
C THR A 190 4.35 20.24 3.31
N SER A 191 5.15 20.11 4.37
CA SER A 191 6.51 20.66 4.42
C SER A 191 7.54 19.75 3.73
N MET A 192 8.63 20.35 3.22
CA MET A 192 9.70 19.70 2.46
C MET A 192 10.23 18.39 3.10
N VAL A 193 10.44 18.40 4.42
CA VAL A 193 11.01 17.27 5.17
C VAL A 193 10.04 16.08 5.24
N GLU A 194 8.73 16.34 5.21
CA GLU A 194 7.70 15.30 5.16
C GLU A 194 7.44 14.82 3.74
N PHE A 195 7.45 15.74 2.76
CA PHE A 195 7.38 15.44 1.33
C PHE A 195 8.46 14.45 0.90
N GLN A 196 9.71 14.66 1.32
CA GLN A 196 10.84 13.77 0.98
C GLN A 196 10.64 12.31 1.43
N LYS A 197 9.81 12.06 2.45
CA LYS A 197 9.50 10.69 2.93
C LYS A 197 8.50 9.97 2.04
N CYS A 198 7.65 10.69 1.30
CA CYS A 198 6.58 10.12 0.47
C CYS A 198 6.74 10.38 -1.04
N MET A 199 7.60 11.29 -1.47
CA MET A 199 7.73 11.70 -2.88
C MET A 199 7.98 10.54 -3.85
N VAL A 200 8.83 9.57 -3.49
CA VAL A 200 9.17 8.44 -4.39
C VAL A 200 7.97 7.52 -4.66
N PRO A 201 7.24 6.97 -3.66
CA PRO A 201 6.03 6.20 -3.93
C PRO A 201 4.88 7.05 -4.49
N LEU A 202 4.80 8.33 -4.14
CA LEU A 202 3.79 9.25 -4.65
C LEU A 202 3.96 9.52 -6.15
N PHE A 203 5.11 10.02 -6.60
CA PHE A 203 5.31 10.38 -8.01
C PHE A 203 5.34 9.16 -8.92
N ARG A 204 5.68 7.96 -8.42
CA ARG A 204 5.45 6.70 -9.13
C ARG A 204 3.96 6.40 -9.35
N ARG A 205 3.07 6.80 -8.43
CA ARG A 205 1.62 6.70 -8.63
C ARG A 205 1.14 7.76 -9.62
N ILE A 206 1.59 9.01 -9.50
CA ILE A 206 1.21 10.09 -10.42
C ILE A 206 1.67 9.76 -11.86
N ALA A 207 2.88 9.22 -12.05
CA ALA A 207 3.37 8.71 -13.35
C ALA A 207 2.41 7.68 -13.98
N HIS A 208 1.85 6.76 -13.17
CA HIS A 208 0.86 5.80 -13.64
C HIS A 208 -0.50 6.44 -13.96
N CYS A 209 -0.87 7.53 -13.28
CA CYS A 209 -2.09 8.29 -13.54
C CYS A 209 -1.97 9.10 -14.84
N ILE A 210 -0.80 9.68 -15.12
CA ILE A 210 -0.48 10.34 -16.40
C ILE A 210 -0.67 9.37 -17.56
N ASN A 211 -0.10 8.16 -17.46
CA ASN A 211 -0.25 7.09 -18.46
C ASN A 211 -1.62 6.38 -18.43
N SER A 212 -2.65 6.93 -17.76
CA SER A 212 -3.98 6.35 -17.73
C SER A 212 -4.75 6.66 -19.01
N SER A 213 -5.26 5.63 -19.69
CA SER A 213 -6.09 5.80 -20.90
C SER A 213 -7.46 6.46 -20.63
N HIS A 214 -7.83 6.62 -19.35
CA HIS A 214 -9.03 7.34 -18.94
C HIS A 214 -8.73 8.84 -18.80
N PHE A 215 -9.08 9.63 -19.82
CA PHE A 215 -8.62 11.03 -19.96
C PHE A 215 -8.74 11.87 -18.68
N GLN A 216 -9.85 11.80 -17.93
CA GLN A 216 -10.02 12.59 -16.69
C GLN A 216 -8.99 12.29 -15.60
N VAL A 217 -8.39 11.09 -15.58
CA VAL A 217 -7.35 10.70 -14.61
C VAL A 217 -6.00 11.30 -15.02
N ALA A 218 -5.64 11.17 -16.30
CA ALA A 218 -4.44 11.76 -16.86
C ALA A 218 -4.48 13.30 -16.80
N GLU A 219 -5.61 13.89 -17.18
CA GLU A 219 -5.93 15.32 -17.07
C GLU A 219 -5.84 15.80 -15.61
N ARG A 220 -6.51 15.14 -14.66
CA ARG A 220 -6.44 15.53 -13.24
C ARG A 220 -5.03 15.42 -12.67
N ALA A 221 -4.27 14.40 -13.07
CA ALA A 221 -2.87 14.24 -12.66
C ALA A 221 -2.00 15.37 -13.23
N LEU A 222 -2.09 15.66 -14.54
CA LEU A 222 -1.33 16.73 -15.19
C LEU A 222 -1.70 18.11 -14.64
N PHE A 223 -2.95 18.35 -14.21
CA PHE A 223 -3.33 19.60 -13.55
C PHE A 223 -2.67 19.85 -12.20
N MET A 224 -2.08 18.85 -11.53
CA MET A 224 -1.28 19.07 -10.31
C MET A 224 -0.04 19.95 -10.55
N TRP A 225 0.38 20.11 -11.81
CA TRP A 225 1.46 21.02 -12.20
C TRP A 225 1.01 22.49 -12.35
N ASN A 226 -0.27 22.82 -12.17
CA ASN A 226 -0.71 24.22 -12.07
C ASN A 226 -0.58 24.79 -10.63
N ASN A 227 -0.10 24.00 -9.68
CA ASN A 227 0.05 24.38 -8.27
C ASN A 227 1.51 24.80 -7.98
N ASP A 228 1.72 26.08 -7.67
CA ASP A 228 3.06 26.67 -7.43
C ASP A 228 3.82 26.01 -6.28
N HIS A 229 3.14 25.58 -5.22
CA HIS A 229 3.77 24.89 -4.09
C HIS A 229 4.23 23.49 -4.46
N ILE A 230 3.43 22.74 -5.24
CA ILE A 230 3.84 21.45 -5.82
C ILE A 230 5.01 21.63 -6.79
N ILE A 231 4.99 22.67 -7.66
CA ILE A 231 6.14 23.01 -8.51
C ILE A 231 7.39 23.26 -7.65
N SER A 232 7.29 24.03 -6.56
CA SER A 232 8.40 24.32 -5.64
C SER A 232 8.93 23.07 -4.92
N LEU A 233 8.05 22.18 -4.46
CA LEU A 233 8.38 20.87 -3.89
C LEU A 233 9.12 19.98 -4.91
N VAL A 234 8.69 20.00 -6.18
CA VAL A 234 9.32 19.25 -7.27
C VAL A 234 10.69 19.84 -7.63
N ALA A 235 10.80 21.16 -7.80
CA ALA A 235 12.02 21.85 -8.21
C ALA A 235 13.21 21.62 -7.26
N GLN A 236 12.92 21.54 -5.96
CA GLN A 236 13.91 21.28 -4.91
C GLN A 236 14.30 19.78 -4.80
N ASN A 237 13.52 18.87 -5.39
CA ASN A 237 13.78 17.42 -5.38
C ASN A 237 13.89 16.81 -6.81
N ARG A 238 14.09 17.66 -7.83
CA ARG A 238 13.99 17.29 -9.25
C ARG A 238 14.92 16.14 -9.66
N GLN A 239 16.11 16.06 -9.05
CA GLN A 239 17.08 14.97 -9.20
C GLN A 239 16.50 13.56 -8.90
N VAL A 240 15.42 13.48 -8.11
CA VAL A 240 14.71 12.21 -7.80
C VAL A 240 13.38 12.11 -8.56
N ILE A 241 12.71 13.23 -8.86
CA ILE A 241 11.36 13.25 -9.43
C ILE A 241 11.35 13.27 -10.97
N MET A 242 12.24 14.03 -11.63
CA MET A 242 12.35 14.04 -13.10
C MET A 242 12.57 12.61 -13.67
N PRO A 243 13.49 11.77 -13.14
CA PRO A 243 13.68 10.41 -13.65
C PRO A 243 12.49 9.44 -13.43
N ILE A 244 11.45 9.87 -12.69
CA ILE A 244 10.22 9.11 -12.48
C ILE A 244 9.10 9.61 -13.40
N ILE A 245 9.04 10.92 -13.65
CA ILE A 245 7.93 11.57 -14.38
C ILE A 245 8.23 11.75 -15.86
N VAL A 246 9.45 12.14 -16.25
CA VAL A 246 9.80 12.40 -17.66
C VAL A 246 9.53 11.18 -18.57
N PRO A 247 9.86 9.92 -18.19
CA PRO A 247 9.49 8.74 -18.97
C PRO A 247 7.97 8.54 -19.14
N ALA A 248 7.16 8.93 -18.15
CA ALA A 248 5.71 8.85 -18.27
C ALA A 248 5.15 9.97 -19.18
N LEU A 249 5.69 11.19 -19.09
CA LEU A 249 5.29 12.27 -19.99
C LEU A 249 5.63 11.96 -21.45
N GLU A 250 6.81 11.41 -21.73
CA GLU A 250 7.22 10.99 -23.07
C GLU A 250 6.30 9.89 -23.62
N GLN A 251 6.05 8.84 -22.83
CA GLN A 251 5.13 7.75 -23.21
C GLN A 251 3.71 8.26 -23.46
N ASN A 252 3.19 9.16 -22.62
CA ASN A 252 1.86 9.74 -22.78
C ASN A 252 1.78 10.67 -24.00
N GLY A 253 2.82 11.49 -24.24
CA GLY A 253 2.93 12.40 -25.38
C GLY A 253 2.97 11.69 -26.73
N GLN A 254 3.52 10.46 -26.78
CA GLN A 254 3.51 9.63 -27.98
C GLN A 254 2.21 8.83 -28.18
N ASN A 255 1.55 8.38 -27.10
CA ASN A 255 0.53 7.33 -27.16
C ASN A 255 -0.89 7.74 -26.73
N HIS A 256 -1.10 8.91 -26.11
CA HIS A 256 -2.43 9.26 -25.59
C HIS A 256 -3.40 9.73 -26.69
N TRP A 257 -4.62 9.19 -26.68
CA TRP A 257 -5.62 9.40 -27.74
C TRP A 257 -6.33 10.77 -27.69
N ASN A 258 -6.27 11.48 -26.56
CA ASN A 258 -6.98 12.74 -26.34
C ASN A 258 -6.04 13.95 -26.46
N HIS A 259 -6.34 14.87 -27.39
CA HIS A 259 -5.55 16.06 -27.66
C HIS A 259 -5.42 17.04 -26.48
N ALA A 260 -6.42 17.17 -25.59
CA ALA A 260 -6.31 18.05 -24.43
C ALA A 260 -5.24 17.54 -23.43
N VAL A 261 -5.23 16.23 -23.20
CA VAL A 261 -4.21 15.55 -22.39
C VAL A 261 -2.83 15.63 -23.05
N LEU A 262 -2.73 15.50 -24.38
CA LEU A 262 -1.46 15.71 -25.10
C LEU A 262 -0.93 17.15 -24.93
N ASN A 263 -1.80 18.16 -25.04
CA ASN A 263 -1.42 19.57 -24.84
C ASN A 263 -0.95 19.84 -23.40
N LEU A 264 -1.65 19.30 -22.40
CA LEU A 264 -1.23 19.37 -21.00
C LEU A 264 0.12 18.66 -20.79
N THR A 265 0.33 17.49 -21.41
CA THR A 265 1.59 16.75 -21.34
C THR A 265 2.74 17.57 -21.94
N ALA A 266 2.54 18.21 -23.10
CA ALA A 266 3.53 19.07 -23.72
C ALA A 266 3.88 20.30 -22.86
N ASN A 267 2.89 20.93 -22.22
CA ASN A 267 3.11 22.04 -21.30
C ASN A 267 3.97 21.61 -20.09
N VAL A 268 3.66 20.44 -19.51
CA VAL A 268 4.43 19.91 -18.36
C VAL A 268 5.83 19.46 -18.77
N MET A 269 6.01 18.85 -19.95
CA MET A 269 7.36 18.55 -20.48
C MET A 269 8.18 19.82 -20.70
N LYS A 270 7.58 20.88 -21.25
CA LYS A 270 8.23 22.18 -21.41
C LYS A 270 8.69 22.74 -20.05
N MET A 271 7.82 22.73 -19.03
CA MET A 271 8.17 23.16 -17.68
C MET A 271 9.34 22.38 -17.09
N PHE A 272 9.38 21.05 -17.26
CA PHE A 272 10.53 20.25 -16.82
C PHE A 272 11.81 20.61 -17.59
N SER A 273 11.73 20.86 -18.90
CA SER A 273 12.89 21.31 -19.71
C SER A 273 13.40 22.70 -19.29
N GLU A 274 12.51 23.63 -18.95
CA GLU A 274 12.86 24.97 -18.47
C GLU A 274 13.42 24.97 -17.03
N MET A 275 13.17 23.91 -16.26
CA MET A 275 13.60 23.78 -14.87
C MET A 275 15.00 23.16 -14.69
N ASP A 276 15.41 22.23 -15.54
CA ASP A 276 16.76 21.65 -15.58
C ASP A 276 17.00 20.93 -16.93
N GLU A 277 17.50 21.65 -17.94
CA GLU A 277 17.65 21.15 -19.31
C GLU A 277 18.60 19.94 -19.40
N GLU A 278 19.72 19.97 -18.66
CA GLU A 278 20.70 18.88 -18.64
C GLU A 278 20.10 17.59 -18.05
N LEU A 279 19.44 17.69 -16.89
CA LEU A 279 18.77 16.54 -16.28
C LEU A 279 17.59 16.04 -17.11
N PHE A 280 16.82 16.94 -17.74
CA PHE A 280 15.72 16.57 -18.63
C PHE A 280 16.21 15.79 -19.86
N SER A 281 17.26 16.29 -20.53
CA SER A 281 17.90 15.64 -21.68
C SER A 281 18.51 14.27 -21.31
N ALA A 282 19.15 14.18 -20.14
CA ALA A 282 19.65 12.91 -19.60
C ALA A 282 18.52 11.91 -19.32
N CYS A 283 17.37 12.36 -18.80
CA CYS A 283 16.20 11.51 -18.59
C CYS A 283 15.60 10.98 -19.90
N LEU A 284 15.48 11.81 -20.94
CA LEU A 284 14.99 11.39 -22.26
C LEU A 284 15.96 10.43 -22.96
N THR A 285 17.26 10.67 -22.86
CA THR A 285 18.30 9.76 -23.39
C THR A 285 18.19 8.39 -22.72
N LYS A 286 18.11 8.38 -21.39
CA LYS A 286 17.95 7.15 -20.61
C LYS A 286 16.64 6.42 -20.92
N CYS A 287 15.53 7.13 -21.16
CA CYS A 287 14.25 6.49 -21.52
C CYS A 287 14.40 5.60 -22.76
N LYS A 288 15.10 6.11 -23.79
CA LYS A 288 15.39 5.37 -25.03
C LYS A 288 16.32 4.18 -24.77
N GLU A 289 17.36 4.34 -23.94
CA GLU A 289 18.22 3.24 -23.52
C GLU A 289 17.44 2.14 -22.76
N ASP A 290 16.56 2.51 -21.82
CA ASP A 290 15.74 1.56 -21.06
C ASP A 290 14.71 0.85 -21.97
N GLU A 291 14.15 1.54 -22.98
CA GLU A 291 13.27 0.97 -24.02
C GLU A 291 14.00 -0.04 -24.93
N GLU A 292 15.17 0.31 -25.46
CA GLU A 292 16.01 -0.62 -26.25
C GLU A 292 16.43 -1.84 -25.41
N ASN A 293 16.81 -1.63 -24.15
CA ASN A 293 17.12 -2.71 -23.22
C ASN A 293 15.90 -3.59 -22.94
N GLN A 294 14.70 -3.02 -22.79
CA GLN A 294 13.47 -3.78 -22.61
C GLN A 294 13.14 -4.61 -23.86
N ALA A 295 13.16 -4.02 -25.06
CA ALA A 295 12.96 -4.76 -26.31
C ALA A 295 13.97 -5.91 -26.46
N SER A 296 15.24 -5.65 -26.12
CA SER A 296 16.31 -6.67 -26.10
C SER A 296 16.04 -7.78 -25.08
N MET A 297 15.50 -7.46 -23.89
CA MET A 297 15.12 -8.44 -22.87
C MET A 297 13.87 -9.24 -23.26
N GLU A 298 12.92 -8.64 -23.96
CA GLU A 298 11.72 -9.29 -24.46
C GLU A 298 12.04 -10.22 -25.63
N GLU A 299 12.96 -9.86 -26.52
CA GLU A 299 13.46 -10.79 -27.55
C GLU A 299 14.19 -12.00 -26.91
N LYS A 300 15.05 -11.74 -25.91
CA LYS A 300 15.70 -12.81 -25.12
C LYS A 300 14.68 -13.68 -24.36
N ARG A 301 13.48 -13.16 -24.05
CA ARG A 301 12.36 -13.90 -23.45
C ARG A 301 11.63 -14.73 -24.52
N ARG A 302 11.32 -14.15 -25.68
CA ARG A 302 10.69 -14.81 -26.85
C ARG A 302 11.51 -16.00 -27.33
N LEU A 303 12.81 -15.81 -27.52
CA LEU A 303 13.75 -16.87 -27.94
C LEU A 303 13.91 -18.00 -26.91
N LYS A 304 13.68 -17.74 -25.62
CA LYS A 304 13.63 -18.79 -24.58
C LYS A 304 12.33 -19.59 -24.68
N TRP A 305 11.18 -18.93 -24.82
CA TRP A 305 9.90 -19.60 -24.99
C TRP A 305 9.85 -20.46 -26.25
N ALA A 306 10.27 -19.93 -27.40
CA ALA A 306 10.30 -20.70 -28.66
C ALA A 306 11.19 -21.96 -28.57
N LYS A 307 12.30 -21.89 -27.81
CA LYS A 307 13.16 -23.07 -27.54
C LYS A 307 12.50 -24.08 -26.60
N LEU A 308 11.77 -23.63 -25.58
CA LEU A 308 10.99 -24.51 -24.70
C LEU A 308 9.85 -25.20 -25.46
N GLU A 309 9.14 -24.45 -26.30
CA GLU A 309 8.05 -24.95 -27.16
C GLU A 309 8.57 -25.98 -28.18
N SER A 310 9.71 -25.68 -28.84
CA SER A 310 10.37 -26.63 -29.75
C SER A 310 10.84 -27.89 -29.01
N ALA A 311 11.40 -27.76 -27.81
CA ALA A 311 11.82 -28.91 -27.00
C ALA A 311 10.63 -29.75 -26.50
N ALA A 312 9.50 -29.13 -26.20
CA ALA A 312 8.25 -29.82 -25.83
C ALA A 312 7.62 -30.53 -27.03
N ALA A 313 7.60 -29.90 -28.21
CA ALA A 313 7.08 -30.51 -29.44
C ALA A 313 7.93 -31.69 -29.95
N LEU A 314 9.22 -31.75 -29.56
CA LEU A 314 10.13 -32.86 -29.85
C LEU A 314 10.07 -33.99 -28.80
N GLN A 315 9.35 -33.82 -27.69
CA GLN A 315 8.99 -34.94 -26.82
C GLN A 315 7.78 -35.67 -27.43
N PRO A 316 7.91 -36.93 -27.89
CA PRO A 316 6.73 -37.69 -28.25
C PRO A 316 5.89 -37.96 -27.01
N VAL A 317 4.57 -38.07 -27.17
CA VAL A 317 3.68 -38.55 -26.10
C VAL A 317 3.81 -40.08 -25.99
N THR A 318 5.01 -40.57 -25.68
CA THR A 318 5.30 -41.97 -25.41
C THR A 318 4.66 -42.36 -24.07
N GLY A 319 3.48 -42.95 -24.14
CA GLY A 319 2.70 -43.35 -22.99
C GLY A 319 3.33 -44.49 -22.19
N HIS A 320 4.17 -44.15 -21.22
CA HIS A 320 4.62 -45.07 -20.16
C HIS A 320 4.62 -44.41 -18.76
N THR A 321 3.55 -43.70 -18.43
CA THR A 321 3.14 -43.55 -17.02
C THR A 321 2.59 -44.88 -16.53
N ALA A 322 3.46 -45.87 -16.37
CA ALA A 322 3.15 -47.11 -15.68
C ALA A 322 2.92 -46.78 -14.20
N VAL A 323 1.66 -46.54 -13.83
CA VAL A 323 1.27 -46.29 -12.44
C VAL A 323 1.52 -47.58 -11.66
N LEU A 324 2.67 -47.63 -10.99
CA LEU A 324 3.03 -48.70 -10.04
C LEU A 324 2.15 -48.59 -8.79
N MET A 325 0.88 -49.00 -8.93
CA MET A 325 0.05 -49.36 -7.79
C MET A 325 0.66 -50.62 -7.15
N SER A 326 1.30 -50.44 -6.00
CA SER A 326 1.76 -51.53 -5.13
C SER A 326 0.54 -52.28 -4.56
N ALA A 327 0.07 -53.28 -5.30
CA ALA A 327 -1.08 -54.10 -4.93
C ALA A 327 -0.76 -55.00 -3.71
N THR A 328 -0.91 -54.48 -2.50
CA THR A 328 -0.91 -55.26 -1.26
C THR A 328 -2.17 -56.11 -1.17
N GLN A 329 -2.06 -57.39 -1.50
CA GLN A 329 -3.14 -58.36 -1.25
C GLN A 329 -3.30 -58.62 0.25
N SER A 330 -4.51 -58.37 0.78
CA SER A 330 -5.03 -59.07 1.96
C SER A 330 -6.47 -59.55 1.66
N LYS A 331 -6.92 -60.62 2.31
CA LYS A 331 -8.12 -61.38 1.91
C LYS A 331 -9.30 -61.17 2.86
N GLY A 332 -10.42 -60.68 2.33
CA GLY A 332 -11.77 -60.77 2.93
C GLY A 332 -12.05 -59.84 4.12
N ILE A 333 -13.29 -59.67 4.59
CA ILE A 333 -14.59 -60.32 4.26
C ILE A 333 -15.75 -59.29 4.35
N ASN A 334 -16.81 -59.47 3.54
CA ASN A 334 -18.19 -58.91 3.63
C ASN A 334 -18.47 -57.39 3.63
N ARG A 335 -18.61 -56.84 2.40
CA ARG A 335 -19.83 -56.21 1.84
C ARG A 335 -20.93 -55.69 2.81
N ALA A 336 -21.15 -54.37 2.81
CA ALA A 336 -22.46 -53.73 3.00
C ALA A 336 -22.53 -52.39 2.23
N GLU A 337 -23.73 -51.87 1.98
CA GLU A 337 -24.04 -50.66 1.19
C GLU A 337 -24.04 -49.39 2.10
N ARG A 338 -24.23 -48.12 1.68
CA ARG A 338 -24.74 -47.54 0.41
C ARG A 338 -24.31 -46.03 0.28
N SER A 339 -24.57 -45.45 -0.89
CA SER A 339 -24.96 -44.04 -1.16
C SER A 339 -24.00 -42.82 -0.97
N THR A 340 -23.74 -42.17 -2.12
CA THR A 340 -23.92 -40.71 -2.41
C THR A 340 -22.91 -39.60 -2.00
N THR A 341 -22.09 -39.22 -2.99
CA THR A 341 -21.94 -37.86 -3.60
C THR A 341 -21.25 -36.68 -2.87
N THR A 342 -20.05 -36.33 -3.39
CA THR A 342 -19.57 -34.98 -3.82
C THR A 342 -19.13 -33.85 -2.87
N ASN A 343 -18.15 -33.10 -3.40
CA ASN A 343 -17.84 -31.66 -3.19
C ASN A 343 -17.02 -31.20 -1.96
N ARG A 344 -15.68 -31.34 -2.08
CA ARG A 344 -14.72 -30.33 -1.61
C ARG A 344 -13.54 -30.17 -2.59
N CYS A 345 -13.69 -29.30 -3.58
CA CYS A 345 -12.59 -28.74 -4.40
C CYS A 345 -12.91 -27.26 -4.70
N ALA A 346 -12.29 -26.33 -3.96
CA ALA A 346 -12.47 -24.89 -4.15
C ALA A 346 -11.26 -24.07 -3.67
N GLU A 347 -10.04 -24.60 -3.84
CA GLU A 347 -8.82 -23.93 -3.39
C GLU A 347 -7.64 -24.28 -4.32
N LEU A 348 -7.34 -23.38 -5.27
CA LEU A 348 -6.08 -23.21 -6.04
C LEU A 348 -6.33 -22.25 -7.24
N ALA A 349 -6.26 -20.94 -7.01
CA ALA A 349 -6.43 -19.93 -8.07
C ALA A 349 -5.72 -18.60 -7.76
N SER A 350 -4.45 -18.65 -7.34
CA SER A 350 -3.70 -17.46 -6.91
C SER A 350 -2.24 -17.44 -7.34
N HIS A 351 -1.96 -17.54 -8.64
CA HIS A 351 -0.76 -16.98 -9.29
C HIS A 351 -1.00 -16.81 -10.80
N VAL A 352 -0.27 -15.87 -11.42
CA VAL A 352 -0.39 -15.36 -12.81
C VAL A 352 -1.42 -14.24 -13.00
N PHE A 353 -0.96 -13.00 -12.85
CA PHE A 353 -1.42 -11.86 -13.66
C PHE A 353 -0.29 -10.82 -13.79
N SER A 354 0.45 -10.92 -14.89
CA SER A 354 1.34 -9.88 -15.40
C SER A 354 1.40 -10.04 -16.91
N GLY A 355 1.18 -8.96 -17.66
CA GLY A 355 1.00 -8.99 -19.11
C GLY A 355 -0.48 -8.92 -19.54
N ARG A 356 -0.93 -7.70 -19.87
CA ARG A 356 -1.93 -7.46 -20.91
C ARG A 356 -1.29 -6.50 -21.92
N GLY A 357 -0.70 -7.06 -22.97
CA GLY A 357 -0.42 -6.34 -24.21
C GLY A 357 -1.53 -6.63 -25.21
N ASP A 358 -1.84 -5.67 -26.07
CA ASP A 358 -2.89 -5.83 -27.09
C ASP A 358 -2.53 -6.92 -28.12
N LEU A 359 -3.52 -7.75 -28.45
CA LEU A 359 -3.47 -8.64 -29.62
C LEU A 359 -4.83 -8.64 -30.31
N ARG A 360 -5.01 -7.67 -31.21
CA ARG A 360 -6.14 -7.64 -32.14
C ARG A 360 -5.89 -8.70 -33.21
N LEU A 361 -6.72 -9.73 -33.25
CA LEU A 361 -6.81 -10.67 -34.37
C LEU A 361 -8.26 -10.76 -34.88
N PRO A 362 -8.47 -11.01 -36.18
CA PRO A 362 -9.72 -10.66 -36.85
C PRO A 362 -10.85 -11.65 -36.55
N ARG A 363 -12.09 -11.13 -36.52
CA ARG A 363 -13.30 -11.96 -36.57
C ARG A 363 -13.47 -12.53 -37.98
N SER A 364 -13.58 -13.85 -38.08
CA SER A 364 -14.41 -14.49 -39.11
C SER A 364 -15.49 -15.31 -38.39
N SER A 365 -16.70 -15.32 -38.96
CA SER A 365 -17.85 -16.05 -38.41
C SER A 365 -18.51 -16.82 -39.55
N ALA A 366 -18.98 -18.04 -39.26
CA ALA A 366 -19.58 -18.91 -40.26
C ALA A 366 -20.84 -19.62 -39.72
N ARG A 367 -22.00 -19.04 -40.07
CA ARG A 367 -23.33 -19.68 -40.13
C ARG A 367 -23.95 -20.00 -38.74
N HIS A 368 -25.18 -19.59 -38.47
CA HIS A 368 -26.36 -19.86 -39.30
C HIS A 368 -27.18 -18.62 -39.73
N SER A 369 -27.95 -18.82 -40.81
CA SER A 369 -29.16 -18.15 -41.34
C SER A 369 -29.60 -16.80 -40.71
N THR A 370 -29.98 -15.76 -41.46
CA THR A 370 -31.00 -15.75 -42.54
C THR A 370 -30.99 -14.42 -43.35
N VAL A 371 -31.02 -14.47 -44.71
CA VAL A 371 -31.61 -13.52 -45.72
C VAL A 371 -31.44 -11.99 -45.49
N VAL A 372 -30.86 -11.16 -46.39
CA VAL A 372 -31.33 -10.68 -47.74
C VAL A 372 -30.14 -10.40 -48.72
N LEU A 373 -30.42 -10.26 -50.03
CA LEU A 373 -29.49 -9.98 -51.15
C LEU A 373 -28.92 -8.55 -51.22
N LEU A 374 -27.75 -8.40 -51.87
CA LEU A 374 -27.39 -7.49 -53.01
C LEU A 374 -25.84 -7.35 -53.06
N LEU A 375 -25.08 -8.01 -53.94
CA LEU A 375 -24.83 -7.86 -55.39
C LEU A 375 -23.79 -6.78 -55.80
N LEU A 376 -22.84 -7.21 -56.66
CA LEU A 376 -21.76 -6.44 -57.34
C LEU A 376 -20.63 -5.88 -56.42
N GLY A 377 -19.36 -5.79 -56.83
CA GLY A 377 -18.68 -6.39 -58.00
C GLY A 377 -17.23 -5.92 -58.26
N SER A 378 -16.33 -6.88 -58.54
CA SER A 378 -15.20 -6.79 -59.51
C SER A 378 -13.87 -6.01 -59.26
N VAL A 379 -12.77 -6.77 -59.45
CA VAL A 379 -11.53 -6.46 -60.25
C VAL A 379 -10.30 -5.74 -59.63
N ALA A 380 -9.25 -6.54 -59.43
CA ALA A 380 -7.79 -6.37 -59.69
C ALA A 380 -6.91 -5.26 -59.08
N GLY A 381 -5.63 -5.58 -58.85
CA GLY A 381 -4.55 -4.61 -58.52
C GLY A 381 -3.28 -5.21 -57.88
N TRP A 382 -2.31 -5.66 -58.69
CA TRP A 382 -0.90 -5.92 -58.31
C TRP A 382 -0.01 -5.15 -59.30
N PRO A 383 1.19 -4.65 -58.94
CA PRO A 383 2.35 -5.54 -58.78
C PRO A 383 3.41 -5.11 -57.73
N ARG A 384 4.53 -5.85 -57.71
CA ARG A 384 5.73 -5.64 -56.86
C ARG A 384 6.77 -4.74 -57.55
N LEU A 385 7.73 -4.21 -56.78
CA LEU A 385 9.11 -3.94 -57.22
C LEU A 385 10.11 -4.12 -56.06
N ALA A 386 11.38 -4.41 -56.35
CA ALA A 386 12.45 -4.60 -55.35
C ALA A 386 13.87 -4.46 -55.94
N PHE A 387 14.78 -3.75 -55.26
CA PHE A 387 16.26 -3.66 -55.44
C PHE A 387 16.80 -2.57 -54.46
N GLN A 388 18.08 -2.44 -54.08
CA GLN A 388 19.27 -3.31 -54.11
C GLN A 388 20.26 -2.85 -53.00
N ALA A 389 21.51 -3.34 -52.94
CA ALA A 389 22.50 -3.01 -51.89
C ALA A 389 23.94 -2.82 -52.42
N ARG A 390 24.78 -2.03 -51.69
CA ARG A 390 26.27 -1.82 -51.70
C ARG A 390 26.57 -0.42 -51.08
N ARG A 391 27.76 -0.02 -50.59
CA ARG A 391 29.12 -0.61 -50.47
C ARG A 391 29.93 0.05 -49.31
N ALA A 392 31.14 -0.45 -49.04
CA ALA A 392 32.19 0.17 -48.18
C ALA A 392 32.89 1.38 -48.88
N SER A 393 33.95 2.06 -48.42
CA SER A 393 35.01 1.89 -47.37
C SER A 393 35.66 3.30 -47.08
N ALA A 394 36.79 3.56 -46.40
CA ALA A 394 37.93 2.81 -45.82
C ALA A 394 38.74 3.66 -44.77
N SER A 395 39.67 3.03 -44.02
CA SER A 395 40.89 3.61 -43.37
C SER A 395 40.70 4.73 -42.29
N GLU A 396 41.67 5.12 -41.44
CA GLU A 396 43.13 4.85 -41.29
C GLU A 396 43.49 4.40 -39.85
N GLY A 397 44.79 4.30 -39.52
CA GLY A 397 45.29 4.10 -38.14
C GLY A 397 46.76 4.49 -37.95
N ALA A 398 47.15 4.75 -36.70
CA ALA A 398 48.54 5.06 -36.29
C ALA A 398 48.83 4.46 -34.90
N ALA A 399 50.10 4.18 -34.59
CA ALA A 399 50.50 3.49 -33.36
C ALA A 399 51.81 4.01 -32.76
N VAL A 400 51.90 4.02 -31.42
CA VAL A 400 53.14 4.15 -30.61
C VAL A 400 53.01 3.24 -29.39
N ALA A 401 54.12 2.68 -28.88
CA ALA A 401 54.12 1.67 -27.81
C ALA A 401 55.35 1.75 -26.86
N GLY A 402 55.26 1.07 -25.71
CA GLY A 402 56.29 1.02 -24.64
C GLY A 402 55.99 1.98 -23.47
N VAL A 403 56.35 1.73 -22.20
CA VAL A 403 57.13 0.66 -21.53
C VAL A 403 56.45 0.44 -20.15
N VAL A 404 55.90 -0.73 -19.76
CA VAL A 404 56.48 -2.05 -19.40
C VAL A 404 57.21 -2.13 -18.04
N ALA A 405 56.45 -2.53 -17.01
CA ALA A 405 56.88 -3.31 -15.82
C ALA A 405 55.62 -4.01 -15.25
N THR A 406 55.43 -5.34 -15.35
CA THR A 406 55.91 -6.40 -14.44
C THR A 406 55.55 -6.15 -12.95
N SER A 407 55.01 -7.10 -12.17
CA SER A 407 54.91 -8.57 -12.34
C SER A 407 53.76 -9.23 -11.55
N LYS A 408 53.55 -10.54 -11.80
CA LYS A 408 52.76 -11.55 -11.05
C LYS A 408 51.23 -11.42 -10.94
N ARG A 409 50.54 -12.30 -11.68
CA ARG A 409 49.14 -12.72 -11.46
C ARG A 409 48.91 -13.28 -10.04
N SER A 410 47.73 -13.06 -9.48
CA SER A 410 47.07 -13.96 -8.52
C SER A 410 45.60 -14.14 -8.89
N LYS A 411 45.08 -15.37 -8.78
CA LYS A 411 43.69 -15.71 -9.14
C LYS A 411 42.75 -15.41 -7.96
N CYS A 412 41.95 -14.34 -8.03
CA CYS A 412 40.79 -14.20 -7.14
C CYS A 412 39.64 -15.10 -7.61
N ILE A 413 39.69 -16.35 -7.16
CA ILE A 413 38.58 -17.32 -7.27
C ILE A 413 37.39 -16.77 -6.46
N LYS A 414 36.17 -16.81 -7.02
CA LYS A 414 34.94 -16.50 -6.27
C LYS A 414 34.80 -17.48 -5.10
N PRO A 415 34.81 -17.05 -3.83
CA PRO A 415 34.58 -17.95 -2.70
C PRO A 415 33.09 -18.30 -2.63
N SER A 416 32.73 -19.45 -3.19
CA SER A 416 31.50 -20.14 -2.81
C SER A 416 31.63 -20.75 -1.41
N SER A 417 30.50 -21.22 -0.86
CA SER A 417 30.31 -21.94 0.41
C SER A 417 29.74 -21.14 1.58
N ARG A 418 29.04 -21.86 2.47
CA ARG A 418 28.52 -21.36 3.76
C ARG A 418 29.63 -21.18 4.81
N ALA A 419 30.82 -21.74 4.59
CA ALA A 419 31.91 -21.81 5.57
C ALA A 419 32.38 -20.43 6.05
N SER A 420 32.49 -19.44 5.16
CA SER A 420 32.97 -18.09 5.50
C SER A 420 32.10 -17.38 6.54
N ARG A 421 30.79 -17.66 6.57
CA ARG A 421 29.86 -17.09 7.58
C ARG A 421 29.99 -17.81 8.92
N LEU A 422 30.23 -19.12 8.91
CA LEU A 422 30.45 -19.90 10.12
C LEU A 422 31.79 -19.53 10.78
N GLY A 423 32.85 -19.33 10.01
CA GLY A 423 34.14 -18.84 10.50
C GLY A 423 34.03 -17.45 11.15
N LEU A 424 33.30 -16.52 10.52
CA LEU A 424 33.02 -15.20 11.09
C LEU A 424 32.20 -15.29 12.38
N ALA A 425 31.17 -16.15 12.43
CA ALA A 425 30.37 -16.38 13.63
C ALA A 425 31.22 -16.95 14.78
N ILE A 426 32.07 -17.95 14.52
CA ILE A 426 32.97 -18.55 15.52
C ILE A 426 33.99 -17.51 16.03
N ALA A 427 34.52 -16.65 15.15
CA ALA A 427 35.41 -15.56 15.55
C ALA A 427 34.70 -14.54 16.48
N ILE A 428 33.48 -14.13 16.14
CA ILE A 428 32.66 -13.24 16.97
C ILE A 428 32.31 -13.89 18.32
N THR A 429 31.93 -15.18 18.33
CA THR A 429 31.64 -15.90 19.58
C THR A 429 32.88 -16.03 20.48
N LYS A 430 34.06 -16.30 19.92
CA LYS A 430 35.32 -16.30 20.69
C LYS A 430 35.67 -14.91 21.24
N PHE A 431 35.50 -13.85 20.43
CA PHE A 431 35.74 -12.47 20.86
C PHE A 431 34.79 -12.04 21.99
N LEU A 432 33.49 -12.32 21.87
CA LEU A 432 32.50 -12.04 22.92
C LEU A 432 32.75 -12.87 24.19
N SER A 433 33.16 -14.14 24.06
CA SER A 433 33.54 -14.96 25.21
C SER A 433 34.81 -14.47 25.90
N SER A 434 35.76 -13.89 25.15
CA SER A 434 36.97 -13.27 25.70
C SER A 434 36.67 -11.94 26.42
N LEU A 435 35.68 -11.18 25.96
CA LEU A 435 35.20 -9.97 26.64
C LEU A 435 34.45 -10.30 27.94
N LEU A 436 33.61 -11.35 27.93
CA LEU A 436 32.87 -11.78 29.12
C LEU A 436 33.79 -12.44 30.17
N GLY A 437 34.84 -13.14 29.74
CA GLY A 437 35.83 -13.75 30.65
C GLY A 437 36.77 -12.75 31.34
N ALA A 438 36.73 -11.46 30.98
CA ALA A 438 37.57 -10.42 31.58
C ALA A 438 36.92 -9.70 32.78
N SER A 439 35.67 -10.03 33.14
CA SER A 439 34.87 -9.31 34.15
C SER A 439 34.59 -10.14 35.42
N GLU A 440 35.55 -10.92 35.89
CA GLU A 440 35.44 -11.75 37.10
C GLU A 440 36.53 -11.44 38.15
N LYS A 441 36.78 -10.14 38.41
CA LYS A 441 37.44 -9.65 39.64
C LYS A 441 37.18 -8.17 39.90
N GLU A 442 37.11 -7.85 41.20
CA GLU A 442 37.02 -6.51 41.82
C GLU A 442 35.74 -5.69 41.56
N LYS A 443 35.58 -4.57 42.30
CA LYS A 443 34.32 -3.86 42.54
C LYS A 443 34.36 -2.41 42.03
N GLU A 444 33.25 -1.97 41.43
CA GLU A 444 32.91 -0.56 41.12
C GLU A 444 33.84 0.18 40.13
N PRO A 445 33.43 1.33 39.54
CA PRO A 445 32.11 1.95 39.45
C PRO A 445 31.57 1.85 37.97
N PRO A 446 30.84 2.80 37.34
CA PRO A 446 30.13 2.51 36.07
C PRO A 446 31.03 2.50 34.81
N VAL A 447 30.62 1.69 33.83
CA VAL A 447 31.32 1.50 32.54
C VAL A 447 31.33 2.78 31.70
N PRO A 448 32.48 3.22 31.14
CA PRO A 448 32.57 4.47 30.38
C PRO A 448 31.86 4.40 29.02
N ALA A 449 31.36 5.55 28.56
CA ALA A 449 30.48 5.70 27.39
C ALA A 449 31.02 5.12 26.06
N SER A 450 32.36 4.97 25.94
CA SER A 450 33.00 4.26 24.83
C SER A 450 32.41 2.86 24.60
N VAL A 451 32.16 2.08 25.67
CA VAL A 451 31.68 0.70 25.54
C VAL A 451 30.23 0.66 25.05
N MET A 452 29.38 1.59 25.50
CA MET A 452 28.03 1.75 24.95
C MET A 452 28.06 2.10 23.46
N CYS A 453 28.98 2.97 23.03
CA CYS A 453 29.14 3.32 21.62
C CYS A 453 29.48 2.09 20.77
N HIS A 454 30.44 1.26 21.20
CA HIS A 454 30.77 0.02 20.52
C HIS A 454 29.62 -1.00 20.47
N ILE A 455 28.83 -1.13 21.55
CA ILE A 455 27.64 -1.99 21.57
C ILE A 455 26.56 -1.46 20.60
N LEU A 456 26.31 -0.15 20.57
CA LEU A 456 25.33 0.45 19.66
C LEU A 456 25.75 0.31 18.19
N VAL A 457 27.04 0.46 17.87
CA VAL A 457 27.59 0.19 16.53
C VAL A 457 27.42 -1.29 16.14
N LEU A 458 27.65 -2.23 17.07
CA LEU A 458 27.45 -3.65 16.83
C LEU A 458 25.97 -3.99 16.57
N VAL A 459 25.05 -3.41 17.36
CA VAL A 459 23.59 -3.56 17.17
C VAL A 459 23.14 -2.92 15.85
N ALA A 460 23.68 -1.77 15.46
CA ALA A 460 23.39 -1.14 14.18
C ALA A 460 23.91 -1.97 12.97
N ALA A 461 25.05 -2.64 13.12
CA ALA A 461 25.58 -3.56 12.11
C ALA A 461 24.72 -4.83 11.98
N LEU A 462 24.30 -5.42 13.10
CA LEU A 462 23.44 -6.62 13.13
C LEU A 462 21.99 -6.32 12.68
N SER A 463 21.50 -5.10 12.91
CA SER A 463 20.21 -4.62 12.41
C SER A 463 20.11 -4.73 10.88
N LYS A 464 21.18 -4.37 10.16
CA LYS A 464 21.28 -4.50 8.69
C LYS A 464 21.30 -5.95 8.17
N LEU A 465 21.29 -6.96 9.06
CA LEU A 465 21.24 -8.39 8.73
C LEU A 465 19.91 -9.07 9.14
N GLY A 466 18.90 -8.32 9.60
CA GLY A 466 17.51 -8.77 9.69
C GLY A 466 17.19 -9.86 10.73
N LEU A 467 18.07 -10.10 11.71
CA LEU A 467 18.00 -11.22 12.66
C LEU A 467 17.65 -10.82 14.12
N THR A 468 17.11 -9.61 14.31
CA THR A 468 17.03 -8.95 15.63
C THR A 468 15.99 -9.52 16.61
N VAL A 469 14.90 -10.13 16.13
CA VAL A 469 13.79 -10.57 17.03
C VAL A 469 14.10 -11.89 17.73
N CYS A 470 14.49 -12.93 16.98
CA CYS A 470 14.72 -14.27 17.55
C CYS A 470 15.91 -14.28 18.53
N PHE A 471 16.97 -13.53 18.24
CA PHE A 471 18.16 -13.51 19.09
C PHE A 471 17.90 -12.84 20.44
N PHE A 472 17.06 -11.80 20.49
CA PHE A 472 16.69 -11.12 21.74
C PHE A 472 15.89 -12.02 22.69
N TRP A 473 14.92 -12.77 22.17
CA TRP A 473 14.13 -13.70 22.98
C TRP A 473 14.97 -14.88 23.48
N SER A 474 15.80 -15.49 22.62
CA SER A 474 16.73 -16.55 23.03
C SER A 474 17.73 -16.07 24.09
N LEU A 475 18.27 -14.86 23.95
CA LEU A 475 19.18 -14.28 24.94
C LEU A 475 18.47 -14.00 26.28
N MET A 476 17.25 -13.48 26.25
CA MET A 476 16.43 -13.26 27.46
C MET A 476 16.11 -14.58 28.18
N ILE A 477 15.74 -15.63 27.44
CA ILE A 477 15.48 -16.97 28.01
C ILE A 477 16.74 -17.55 28.65
N VAL A 478 17.89 -17.49 27.97
CA VAL A 478 19.18 -17.96 28.51
C VAL A 478 19.63 -17.16 29.73
N VAL A 479 19.48 -15.83 29.74
CA VAL A 479 19.79 -14.98 30.90
C VAL A 479 18.86 -15.30 32.08
N THR A 480 17.57 -15.51 31.83
CA THR A 480 16.59 -15.84 32.88
C THR A 480 16.89 -17.20 33.51
N LEU A 481 17.17 -18.23 32.68
CA LEU A 481 17.52 -19.58 33.14
C LEU A 481 18.86 -19.62 33.89
N ARG A 482 19.83 -18.77 33.54
CA ARG A 482 21.19 -18.80 34.12
C ARG A 482 21.40 -17.89 35.34
N THR A 483 20.47 -16.97 35.63
CA THR A 483 20.58 -16.02 36.76
C THR A 483 19.67 -16.33 37.96
N GLY A 484 18.64 -17.17 37.78
CA GLY A 484 17.89 -17.77 38.89
C GLY A 484 17.11 -16.83 39.82
N LYS A 485 16.98 -15.54 39.50
CA LYS A 485 16.40 -14.50 40.38
C LYS A 485 15.41 -13.55 39.67
N VAL A 486 14.38 -14.09 39.01
CA VAL A 486 13.24 -13.30 38.50
C VAL A 486 11.90 -13.95 38.84
N GLN A 487 11.67 -14.23 40.13
CA GLN A 487 10.42 -14.87 40.59
C GLN A 487 9.29 -13.85 40.87
N GLY A 488 9.58 -12.55 40.95
CA GLY A 488 8.58 -11.51 41.24
C GLY A 488 7.78 -11.03 40.01
N THR A 489 8.45 -10.72 38.90
CA THR A 489 7.85 -9.90 37.83
C THR A 489 6.97 -10.70 36.86
N ILE A 490 7.16 -12.02 36.73
CA ILE A 490 6.42 -12.86 35.79
C ILE A 490 5.07 -13.32 36.41
N GLY A 491 5.02 -13.52 37.73
CA GLY A 491 3.78 -13.92 38.43
C GLY A 491 2.63 -12.92 38.29
N ALA A 492 2.94 -11.63 38.09
CA ALA A 492 1.95 -10.56 37.92
C ALA A 492 1.30 -10.52 36.53
N MET A 493 1.83 -11.21 35.51
CA MET A 493 1.25 -11.23 34.16
C MET A 493 0.35 -12.44 33.87
N LEU A 494 0.42 -13.50 34.68
CA LEU A 494 -0.27 -14.78 34.40
C LEU A 494 -1.61 -14.96 35.15
N THR A 495 -1.99 -14.05 36.05
CA THR A 495 -3.22 -14.13 36.84
C THR A 495 -4.50 -13.71 36.10
N GLY A 496 -4.40 -13.25 34.84
CA GLY A 496 -5.53 -12.71 34.06
C GLY A 496 -5.93 -13.50 32.82
N MET A 497 -5.28 -14.63 32.50
CA MET A 497 -5.52 -15.38 31.26
C MET A 497 -6.01 -16.81 31.52
N SER A 498 -7.07 -17.22 30.83
CA SER A 498 -7.55 -18.60 30.92
C SER A 498 -6.55 -19.58 30.30
N ILE A 499 -6.46 -20.79 30.84
CA ILE A 499 -5.56 -21.85 30.32
C ILE A 499 -5.89 -22.19 28.85
N SER A 500 -7.16 -22.07 28.45
CA SER A 500 -7.62 -22.19 27.05
C SER A 500 -6.98 -21.13 26.13
N SER A 501 -6.86 -19.89 26.59
CA SER A 501 -6.21 -18.80 25.84
C SER A 501 -4.72 -19.07 25.60
N VAL A 502 -4.02 -19.64 26.59
CA VAL A 502 -2.60 -20.00 26.49
C VAL A 502 -2.39 -21.19 25.55
N LEU A 503 -3.21 -22.24 25.68
CA LEU A 503 -3.19 -23.40 24.77
C LEU A 503 -3.50 -23.01 23.32
N SER A 504 -4.46 -22.12 23.10
CA SER A 504 -4.80 -21.61 21.76
C SER A 504 -3.63 -20.89 21.11
N MET A 505 -2.94 -19.99 21.83
CA MET A 505 -1.70 -19.37 21.34
C MET A 505 -0.60 -20.40 21.02
N TYR A 506 -0.44 -21.43 21.86
CA TYR A 506 0.56 -22.47 21.65
C TYR A 506 0.28 -23.32 20.39
N MET A 507 -0.99 -23.69 20.16
CA MET A 507 -1.40 -24.45 18.97
C MET A 507 -1.27 -23.63 17.69
N VAL A 508 -1.56 -22.32 17.72
CA VAL A 508 -1.28 -21.42 16.59
C VAL A 508 0.23 -21.35 16.30
N TYR A 509 1.07 -21.30 17.34
CA TYR A 509 2.53 -21.28 17.17
C TYR A 509 3.08 -22.59 16.58
N ILE A 510 2.57 -23.75 17.03
CA ILE A 510 2.94 -25.07 16.47
C ILE A 510 2.46 -25.18 15.02
N GLY A 511 1.25 -24.72 14.69
CA GLY A 511 0.72 -24.70 13.32
C GLY A 511 1.58 -23.86 12.38
N ILE A 512 1.97 -22.65 12.78
CA ILE A 512 2.88 -21.77 12.02
C ILE A 512 4.25 -22.43 11.86
N GLY A 513 4.79 -23.05 12.92
CA GLY A 513 6.06 -23.79 12.86
C GLY A 513 6.04 -24.97 11.90
N TYR A 514 4.92 -25.69 11.80
CA TYR A 514 4.76 -26.83 10.90
C TYR A 514 4.64 -26.38 9.43
N VAL A 515 3.84 -25.34 9.16
CA VAL A 515 3.66 -24.76 7.81
C VAL A 515 4.96 -24.18 7.24
N LEU A 516 5.85 -23.66 8.11
CA LEU A 516 7.20 -23.19 7.75
C LEU A 516 8.26 -24.30 7.67
N ALA A 517 7.89 -25.56 7.92
CA ALA A 517 8.78 -26.73 7.81
C ALA A 517 8.44 -27.65 6.62
N THR A 518 7.29 -27.44 5.96
CA THR A 518 6.79 -28.26 4.83
C THR A 518 6.56 -27.47 3.54
N ASN A 519 7.19 -26.29 3.40
CA ASN A 519 7.33 -25.50 2.17
C ASN A 519 8.76 -24.93 2.08
#